data_AF-A0A2G5SBG6-F1
#
_entry.id   AF-A0A2G5SBG6-F1
#
_cell.length_a   1.000
_cell.length_b   1.000
_cell.length_c   1.000
_cell.angle_alpha   90.00
_cell.angle_beta   90.00
_cell.angle_gamma   90.00
#
_symmetry.space_group_name_H-M   'P 1'
#
loop_
_entity.id
_entity.type
_entity.pdbx_description
1 polymer ?
#
loop_
_entity_poly.entity_id
_entity_poly.type
_entity_poly.pdbx_seq_one_letter_code
_entity_poly.pdbx_strand_id
1 'polypeptide(L)'
;MVLSFKNSSIFNYNKNITEKLFHPEHLYQISNTTYTIHKDVASSTHVPRFTVGEGSRVLVNKNSRGSRLVNGEICTVRNIKSIDNRVISLDVTLDSTQETQELEPIKSELVLGSDTHSWKVEYQIQPAYALTYHKSEGQTLDDVFLDVEKHLQPAMFYVGASRVRCSDHLFVLNFNAADSISADPYALEEYKRLRVSIGLPPLPI
;
A
#
# COMPACT_ATOMS: atom_id res chain seq x y z
N MET A 1 10.41 5.79 1.87
CA MET A 1 8.99 5.42 2.08
C MET A 1 8.56 5.78 3.49
N VAL A 2 7.35 6.26 3.70
CA VAL A 2 6.81 6.50 5.05
C VAL A 2 6.12 5.24 5.57
N LEU A 3 6.41 4.79 6.78
CA LEU A 3 5.75 3.65 7.42
C LEU A 3 4.99 4.13 8.65
N SER A 4 3.67 3.87 8.72
CA SER A 4 2.81 4.26 9.85
C SER A 4 1.81 3.16 10.20
N PHE A 5 1.31 3.12 11.43
CA PHE A 5 0.51 1.99 11.92
C PHE A 5 -0.95 2.09 11.45
N LYS A 6 -1.49 3.30 11.42
CA LYS A 6 -2.90 3.55 11.10
C LYS A 6 -3.12 3.83 9.62
N ASN A 7 -4.14 3.19 9.07
CA ASN A 7 -4.58 3.45 7.69
C ASN A 7 -4.97 4.93 7.46
N SER A 8 -5.49 5.63 8.48
CA SER A 8 -5.80 7.06 8.40
C SER A 8 -4.54 7.91 8.21
N SER A 9 -3.45 7.61 8.94
CA SER A 9 -2.16 8.25 8.75
C SER A 9 -1.61 7.99 7.34
N ILE A 10 -1.70 6.74 6.86
CA ILE A 10 -1.29 6.37 5.50
C ILE A 10 -2.05 7.15 4.43
N PHE A 11 -3.37 7.30 4.58
CA PHE A 11 -4.17 8.11 3.67
C PHE A 11 -3.68 9.57 3.64
N ASN A 12 -3.49 10.18 4.81
CA ASN A 12 -3.05 11.56 4.91
C ASN A 12 -1.64 11.77 4.33
N TYR A 13 -0.68 10.89 4.64
CA TYR A 13 0.67 10.98 4.09
C TYR A 13 0.65 10.86 2.57
N ASN A 14 -0.01 9.84 2.02
CA ASN A 14 -0.06 9.65 0.58
C ASN A 14 -0.73 10.83 -0.13
N LYS A 15 -1.85 11.33 0.41
CA LYS A 15 -2.53 12.52 -0.13
C LYS A 15 -1.60 13.73 -0.12
N ASN A 16 -1.06 14.08 1.04
CA ASN A 16 -0.22 15.28 1.22
C ASN A 16 1.07 15.21 0.39
N ILE A 17 1.70 14.03 0.28
CA ILE A 17 2.90 13.86 -0.54
C ILE A 17 2.55 14.02 -2.01
N THR A 18 1.48 13.39 -2.48
CA THR A 18 1.03 13.49 -3.88
C THR A 18 0.71 14.94 -4.26
N GLU A 19 -0.07 15.65 -3.43
CA GLU A 19 -0.44 17.04 -3.67
C GLU A 19 0.75 18.01 -3.62
N LYS A 20 1.83 17.65 -2.93
CA LYS A 20 3.08 18.43 -2.91
C LYS A 20 4.01 18.13 -4.08
N LEU A 21 4.00 16.90 -4.58
CA LEU A 21 4.89 16.45 -5.66
C LEU A 21 4.39 16.84 -7.05
N PHE A 22 3.07 16.96 -7.24
CA PHE A 22 2.48 17.20 -8.55
C PHE A 22 1.65 18.47 -8.55
N HIS A 23 1.75 19.22 -9.65
CA HIS A 23 0.90 20.38 -9.89
C HIS A 23 -0.57 19.93 -10.01
N PRO A 24 -1.56 20.68 -9.47
CA PRO A 24 -2.96 20.28 -9.50
C PRO A 24 -3.53 19.96 -10.88
N GLU A 25 -3.05 20.63 -11.93
CA GLU A 25 -3.48 20.40 -13.32
C GLU A 25 -3.00 19.05 -13.90
N HIS A 26 -2.03 18.40 -13.25
CA HIS A 26 -1.51 17.10 -13.62
C HIS A 26 -1.97 15.98 -12.67
N LEU A 27 -3.00 16.24 -11.87
CA LEU A 27 -3.60 15.26 -10.97
C LEU A 27 -4.92 14.72 -11.53
N TYR A 28 -4.97 13.40 -11.65
CA TYR A 28 -6.12 12.67 -12.17
C TYR A 28 -6.67 11.71 -11.12
N GLN A 29 -7.99 11.53 -11.11
CA GLN A 29 -8.70 10.74 -10.13
C GLN A 29 -8.78 9.27 -10.55
N ILE A 30 -8.21 8.39 -9.72
CA ILE A 30 -8.54 6.97 -9.74
C ILE A 30 -9.89 6.82 -9.04
N SER A 31 -10.87 6.27 -9.77
CA SER A 31 -12.24 6.10 -9.27
C SER A 31 -12.67 4.64 -9.35
N ASN A 32 -13.52 4.24 -8.40
CA ASN A 32 -14.31 3.03 -8.54
C ASN A 32 -15.54 3.34 -9.36
N THR A 33 -15.80 2.53 -10.38
CA THR A 33 -17.01 2.68 -11.17
C THR A 33 -17.93 1.50 -10.93
N THR A 34 -19.15 1.78 -10.48
CA THR A 34 -20.22 0.78 -10.42
C THR A 34 -21.16 1.04 -11.58
N TYR A 35 -21.37 0.02 -12.40
CA TYR A 35 -22.39 0.01 -13.44
C TYR A 35 -23.57 -0.80 -12.97
N THR A 36 -24.77 -0.32 -13.26
CA THR A 36 -26.04 -0.97 -12.88
C THR A 36 -27.00 -0.91 -14.04
N ILE A 37 -27.56 -2.05 -14.40
CA ILE A 37 -28.67 -2.20 -15.33
C ILE A 37 -29.86 -2.66 -14.51
N HIS A 38 -30.90 -1.83 -14.39
CA HIS A 38 -32.15 -2.18 -13.73
C HIS A 38 -33.30 -1.97 -14.71
N LYS A 39 -34.02 -3.04 -15.07
CA LYS A 39 -35.12 -3.01 -16.06
C LYS A 39 -34.74 -2.25 -17.34
N ASP A 40 -33.64 -2.69 -17.96
CA ASP A 40 -33.07 -2.10 -19.20
C ASP A 40 -32.57 -0.65 -19.11
N VAL A 41 -32.62 -0.02 -17.93
CA VAL A 41 -32.04 1.31 -17.71
C VAL A 41 -30.62 1.15 -17.18
N ALA A 42 -29.64 1.58 -17.99
CA ALA A 42 -28.24 1.61 -17.61
C ALA A 42 -27.91 2.89 -16.83
N SER A 43 -27.17 2.74 -15.75
CA SER A 43 -26.62 3.83 -14.94
C SER A 43 -25.20 3.50 -14.50
N SER A 44 -24.43 4.53 -14.19
CA SER A 44 -23.08 4.37 -13.67
C SER A 44 -22.80 5.39 -12.58
N THR A 45 -22.18 4.93 -11.50
CA THR A 45 -21.75 5.75 -10.37
C THR A 45 -20.24 5.69 -10.25
N HIS A 46 -19.61 6.85 -10.19
CA HIS A 46 -18.16 6.97 -10.04
C HIS A 46 -17.83 7.53 -8.66
N VAL A 47 -17.04 6.78 -7.90
CA VAL A 47 -16.60 7.16 -6.56
C VAL A 47 -15.09 7.38 -6.58
N PRO A 48 -14.60 8.63 -6.49
CA PRO A 48 -13.18 8.92 -6.40
C PRO A 48 -12.53 8.25 -5.19
N ARG A 49 -11.32 7.72 -5.37
CA ARG A 49 -10.54 7.08 -4.29
C ARG A 49 -9.31 7.89 -3.90
N PHE A 50 -8.49 8.23 -4.89
CA PHE A 50 -7.26 8.99 -4.72
C PHE A 50 -6.85 9.62 -6.05
N THR A 51 -5.91 10.56 -6.01
CA THR A 51 -5.34 11.20 -7.18
C THR A 51 -3.96 10.66 -7.51
N VAL A 52 -3.60 10.67 -8.78
CA VAL A 52 -2.28 10.32 -9.30
C VAL A 52 -1.88 11.32 -10.38
N GLY A 53 -0.59 11.61 -10.47
CA GLY A 53 0.05 12.22 -11.63
C GLY A 53 1.05 11.27 -12.28
N GLU A 54 1.52 11.63 -13.48
CA GLU A 54 2.63 10.96 -14.16
C GLU A 54 3.85 10.88 -13.25
N GLY A 55 4.38 9.67 -13.02
CA GLY A 55 5.46 9.45 -12.06
C GLY A 55 5.02 9.15 -10.64
N SER A 56 3.71 9.05 -10.35
CA SER A 56 3.23 8.64 -9.04
C SER A 56 3.65 7.22 -8.68
N ARG A 57 4.06 6.99 -7.42
CA ARG A 57 4.31 5.65 -6.90
C ARG A 57 3.01 5.00 -6.43
N VAL A 58 2.73 3.79 -6.91
CA VAL A 58 1.54 3.00 -6.54
C VAL A 58 1.93 1.57 -6.18
N LEU A 59 1.15 0.92 -5.32
CA LEU A 59 1.32 -0.47 -4.91
C LEU A 59 0.17 -1.29 -5.49
N VAL A 60 0.48 -2.41 -6.13
CA VAL A 60 -0.49 -3.41 -6.58
C VAL A 60 -1.07 -4.14 -5.36
N ASN A 61 -2.40 -4.22 -5.26
CA ASN A 61 -3.12 -4.85 -4.14
C ASN A 61 -3.65 -6.25 -4.45
N LYS A 62 -3.64 -6.67 -5.72
CA LYS A 62 -4.18 -7.95 -6.14
C LYS A 62 -3.41 -8.47 -7.34
N ASN A 63 -3.14 -9.77 -7.33
CA ASN A 63 -2.53 -10.45 -8.46
C ASN A 63 -3.45 -10.35 -9.67
N SER A 64 -2.90 -9.93 -10.82
CA SER A 64 -3.62 -9.99 -12.09
C SER A 64 -3.20 -11.24 -12.87
N ARG A 65 -4.19 -12.06 -13.25
CA ARG A 65 -3.95 -13.31 -13.98
C ARG A 65 -3.48 -12.99 -15.40
N GLY A 66 -2.29 -13.46 -15.78
CA GLY A 66 -1.73 -13.25 -17.11
C GLY A 66 -0.84 -12.00 -17.24
N SER A 67 -0.83 -11.11 -16.24
CA SER A 67 0.15 -10.03 -16.12
C SER A 67 1.28 -10.42 -15.16
N ARG A 68 2.38 -9.67 -15.17
CA ARG A 68 3.45 -9.80 -14.16
C ARG A 68 3.17 -9.03 -12.86
N LEU A 69 1.98 -8.43 -12.74
CA LEU A 69 1.61 -7.63 -11.58
C LEU A 69 1.19 -8.53 -10.42
N VAL A 70 2.04 -8.55 -9.39
CA VAL A 70 1.83 -9.28 -8.14
C VAL A 70 1.47 -8.33 -7.00
N ASN A 71 0.67 -8.80 -6.06
CA ASN A 71 0.33 -8.07 -4.85
C ASN A 71 1.61 -7.69 -4.08
N GLY A 72 1.73 -6.42 -3.71
CA GLY A 72 2.91 -5.86 -3.06
C GLY A 72 3.96 -5.30 -4.01
N GLU A 73 3.80 -5.44 -5.33
CA GLU A 73 4.68 -4.80 -6.31
C GLU A 73 4.48 -3.29 -6.27
N ILE A 74 5.58 -2.54 -6.18
CA ILE A 74 5.56 -1.08 -6.32
C ILE A 74 5.84 -0.74 -7.77
N CYS A 75 5.03 0.15 -8.31
CA CYS A 75 5.17 0.62 -9.66
C CYS A 75 5.15 2.15 -9.72
N THR A 76 5.65 2.67 -10.83
CA THR A 76 5.54 4.09 -11.19
C THR A 76 4.50 4.27 -12.29
N VAL A 77 3.54 5.17 -12.09
CA VAL A 77 2.48 5.48 -13.05
C VAL A 77 3.04 6.15 -14.30
N ARG A 78 2.56 5.70 -15.47
CA ARG A 78 2.91 6.17 -16.82
C ARG A 78 1.67 6.32 -17.71
N ASN A 79 1.77 7.12 -18.76
CA ASN A 79 0.82 7.22 -19.87
C ASN A 79 -0.67 7.32 -19.46
N ILE A 80 -0.99 8.21 -18.53
CA ILE A 80 -2.35 8.44 -18.04
C ILE A 80 -3.21 8.98 -19.18
N LYS A 81 -4.34 8.33 -19.44
CA LYS A 81 -5.44 8.89 -20.22
C LYS A 81 -6.62 9.16 -19.31
N SER A 82 -7.24 10.32 -19.47
CA SER A 82 -8.35 10.75 -18.61
C SER A 82 -9.47 11.43 -19.38
N ILE A 83 -10.69 11.35 -18.83
CA ILE A 83 -11.86 12.14 -19.24
C ILE A 83 -12.40 12.82 -17.98
N ASP A 84 -12.64 14.13 -18.04
CA ASP A 84 -13.14 14.93 -16.89
C ASP A 84 -12.31 14.71 -15.61
N ASN A 85 -10.98 14.75 -15.74
CA ASN A 85 -9.99 14.46 -14.70
C ASN A 85 -10.06 13.05 -14.08
N ARG A 86 -10.87 12.13 -14.62
CA ARG A 86 -10.92 10.73 -14.19
C ARG A 86 -10.07 9.86 -15.10
N VAL A 87 -9.21 9.04 -14.51
CA VAL A 87 -8.38 8.09 -15.25
C VAL A 87 -9.25 7.02 -15.92
N ILE A 88 -9.05 6.83 -17.23
CA ILE A 88 -9.71 5.78 -18.03
C ILE A 88 -8.74 4.65 -18.43
N SER A 89 -7.45 4.95 -18.59
CA SER A 89 -6.37 3.97 -18.76
C SER A 89 -5.07 4.55 -18.22
N LEU A 90 -4.16 3.68 -17.80
CA LEU A 90 -2.81 4.05 -17.38
C LEU A 90 -1.85 2.87 -17.54
N ASP A 91 -0.59 3.17 -17.76
CA ASP A 91 0.49 2.20 -17.72
C ASP A 91 1.22 2.28 -16.38
N VAL A 92 1.93 1.21 -16.03
CA VAL A 92 2.80 1.16 -14.86
C VAL A 92 4.14 0.55 -15.21
N THR A 93 5.22 1.19 -14.76
CA THR A 93 6.58 0.63 -14.77
C THR A 93 6.84 -0.06 -13.44
N LEU A 94 7.19 -1.34 -13.44
CA LEU A 94 7.46 -2.12 -12.22
C LEU A 94 8.84 -1.77 -11.67
N ASP A 95 8.96 -1.54 -10.36
CA ASP A 95 10.26 -1.26 -9.74
C ASP A 95 11.18 -2.48 -9.80
N SER A 96 10.63 -3.70 -9.69
CA SER A 96 11.43 -4.93 -9.69
C SER A 96 12.07 -5.28 -11.04
N THR A 97 11.32 -5.15 -12.14
CA THR A 97 11.77 -5.57 -13.48
C THR A 97 12.07 -4.42 -14.43
N GLN A 98 11.65 -3.20 -14.09
CA GLN A 98 11.69 -2.02 -14.96
C GLN A 98 10.84 -2.18 -16.24
N GLU A 99 10.02 -3.21 -16.34
CA GLU A 99 9.09 -3.41 -17.46
C GLU A 99 7.88 -2.49 -17.30
N THR A 100 7.41 -1.94 -18.42
CA THR A 100 6.18 -1.12 -18.48
C THR A 100 5.06 -1.92 -19.13
N GLN A 101 3.88 -1.93 -18.52
CA GLN A 101 2.68 -2.58 -19.04
C GLN A 101 1.43 -1.78 -18.70
N GLU A 102 0.37 -1.96 -19.49
CA GLU A 102 -0.94 -1.40 -19.19
C GLU A 102 -1.50 -2.03 -17.89
N LEU A 103 -2.04 -1.20 -17.00
CA LEU A 103 -2.71 -1.67 -15.80
C LEU A 103 -4.19 -1.87 -16.10
N GLU A 104 -4.63 -3.12 -16.25
CA GLU A 104 -6.05 -3.38 -16.48
C GLU A 104 -6.87 -3.28 -15.18
N PRO A 105 -8.01 -2.57 -15.18
CA PRO A 105 -8.92 -2.58 -14.04
C PRO A 105 -9.67 -3.91 -13.98
N ILE A 106 -9.99 -4.35 -12.76
CA ILE A 106 -10.70 -5.62 -12.55
C ILE A 106 -12.21 -5.36 -12.49
N LYS A 107 -12.96 -6.13 -13.29
CA LYS A 107 -14.42 -6.25 -13.19
C LYS A 107 -14.80 -7.28 -12.11
N SER A 108 -15.69 -6.90 -11.20
CA SER A 108 -16.26 -7.77 -10.16
C SER A 108 -17.79 -7.66 -10.16
N GLU A 109 -18.48 -8.80 -10.26
CA GLU A 109 -19.94 -8.87 -10.20
C GLU A 109 -20.44 -8.61 -8.78
N LEU A 110 -21.52 -7.82 -8.64
CA LEU A 110 -22.12 -7.48 -7.34
C LEU A 110 -23.49 -8.15 -7.10
N VAL A 111 -24.11 -8.73 -8.13
CA VAL A 111 -25.43 -9.40 -8.16
C VAL A 111 -26.46 -8.92 -7.13
N LEU A 112 -27.46 -8.17 -7.60
CA LEU A 112 -28.57 -7.67 -6.78
C LEU A 112 -29.92 -8.10 -7.40
N GLY A 113 -30.37 -9.33 -7.16
CA GLY A 113 -31.74 -9.78 -7.50
C GLY A 113 -32.00 -10.08 -8.99
N SER A 114 -33.25 -10.45 -9.32
CA SER A 114 -33.64 -10.98 -10.65
C SER A 114 -33.62 -9.94 -11.78
N ASP A 115 -33.92 -8.68 -11.46
CA ASP A 115 -34.15 -7.62 -12.46
C ASP A 115 -33.04 -6.56 -12.47
N THR A 116 -31.97 -6.77 -11.68
CA THR A 116 -30.85 -5.82 -11.59
C THR A 116 -29.52 -6.54 -11.70
N HIS A 117 -28.73 -6.10 -12.67
CA HIS A 117 -27.36 -6.56 -12.85
C HIS A 117 -26.41 -5.41 -12.57
N SER A 118 -25.51 -5.60 -11.59
CA SER A 118 -24.53 -4.59 -11.22
C SER A 118 -23.14 -5.20 -11.15
N TRP A 119 -22.15 -4.47 -11.67
CA TRP A 119 -20.75 -4.83 -11.55
C TRP A 119 -19.91 -3.60 -11.23
N LYS A 120 -18.75 -3.86 -10.64
CA LYS A 120 -17.78 -2.84 -10.26
C LYS A 120 -16.51 -3.01 -11.08
N VAL A 121 -15.94 -1.90 -11.54
CA VAL A 121 -14.66 -1.83 -12.26
C VAL A 121 -13.70 -0.99 -11.44
N GLU A 122 -12.56 -1.57 -11.08
CA GLU A 122 -11.59 -0.94 -10.19
C GLU A 122 -10.14 -1.26 -10.57
N TYR A 123 -9.30 -0.23 -10.56
CA TYR A 123 -7.86 -0.42 -10.51
C TYR A 123 -7.45 -0.96 -9.13
N GLN A 124 -6.78 -2.12 -9.12
CA GLN A 124 -6.33 -2.79 -7.89
C GLN A 124 -4.99 -2.24 -7.41
N ILE A 125 -4.92 -0.92 -7.25
CA ILE A 125 -3.74 -0.19 -6.76
C ILE A 125 -4.11 0.77 -5.64
N GLN A 126 -3.09 1.23 -4.92
CA GLN A 126 -3.16 2.33 -3.94
C GLN A 126 -1.88 3.17 -4.02
N PRO A 127 -1.86 4.43 -3.57
CA PRO A 127 -0.63 5.21 -3.45
C PRO A 127 0.41 4.52 -2.57
N ALA A 128 1.70 4.65 -2.92
CA ALA A 128 2.81 3.92 -2.28
C ALA A 128 3.94 4.84 -1.80
N TYR A 129 3.64 6.08 -1.46
CA TYR A 129 4.59 6.94 -0.73
C TYR A 129 4.62 6.60 0.76
N ALA A 130 3.47 6.18 1.29
CA ALA A 130 3.31 5.67 2.64
C ALA A 130 2.61 4.31 2.64
N LEU A 131 3.07 3.38 3.48
CA LEU A 131 2.47 2.06 3.68
C LEU A 131 2.31 1.74 5.16
N THR A 132 1.37 0.85 5.49
CA THR A 132 1.32 0.33 6.86
C THR A 132 2.52 -0.56 7.14
N TYR A 133 2.94 -0.63 8.41
CA TYR A 133 3.99 -1.57 8.86
C TYR A 133 3.77 -2.98 8.30
N HIS A 134 2.56 -3.52 8.46
CA HIS A 134 2.17 -4.85 7.98
C HIS A 134 2.33 -5.03 6.46
N LYS A 135 2.04 -3.99 5.67
CA LYS A 135 2.16 -4.05 4.20
C LYS A 135 3.62 -3.96 3.72
N SER A 136 4.53 -3.50 4.57
CA SER A 136 5.97 -3.47 4.29
C SER A 136 6.70 -4.74 4.76
N GLU A 137 6.02 -5.66 5.43
CA GLU A 137 6.65 -6.88 5.95
C GLU A 137 7.24 -7.72 4.81
N GLY A 138 8.48 -8.17 5.00
CA GLY A 138 9.25 -8.88 3.97
C GLY A 138 9.92 -8.00 2.91
N GLN A 139 9.58 -6.71 2.82
CA GLN A 139 10.23 -5.79 1.87
C GLN A 139 11.58 -5.29 2.39
N THR A 140 12.52 -5.04 1.47
CA THR A 140 13.72 -4.24 1.73
C THR A 140 13.54 -2.90 1.03
N LEU A 141 13.69 -1.82 1.77
CA LEU A 141 13.47 -0.45 1.32
C LEU A 141 14.78 0.33 1.42
N ASP A 142 15.02 1.23 0.48
CA ASP A 142 16.24 2.04 0.46
C ASP A 142 16.26 3.04 1.61
N ASP A 143 15.19 3.84 1.75
CA ASP A 143 14.99 4.78 2.86
C ASP A 143 13.62 4.62 3.51
N VAL A 144 13.58 4.72 4.85
CA VAL A 144 12.34 4.61 5.64
C VAL A 144 12.21 5.80 6.58
N PHE A 145 11.05 6.47 6.49
CA PHE A 145 10.58 7.42 7.48
C PHE A 145 9.56 6.69 8.37
N LEU A 146 9.98 6.31 9.58
CA LEU A 146 9.19 5.50 10.49
C LEU A 146 8.37 6.40 11.40
N ASP A 147 7.06 6.47 11.16
CA ASP A 147 6.11 7.18 12.01
C ASP A 147 5.73 6.33 13.22
N VAL A 148 6.31 6.66 14.36
CA VAL A 148 6.15 5.94 15.62
C VAL A 148 5.05 6.57 16.45
N GLU A 149 4.11 5.73 16.90
CA GLU A 149 3.08 6.14 17.86
C GLU A 149 3.51 5.81 19.30
N LYS A 150 2.92 6.51 20.28
CA LYS A 150 3.24 6.34 21.71
C LYS A 150 3.05 4.89 22.20
N HIS A 151 2.06 4.18 21.67
CA HIS A 151 1.76 2.80 22.04
C HIS A 151 1.76 1.92 20.81
N LEU A 152 2.92 1.36 20.48
CA LEU A 152 3.05 0.34 19.45
C LEU A 152 2.83 -1.05 20.06
N GLN A 153 2.22 -1.93 19.29
CA GLN A 153 2.19 -3.34 19.64
C GLN A 153 3.62 -3.90 19.70
N PRO A 154 3.88 -4.92 20.53
CA PRO A 154 5.19 -5.56 20.58
C PRO A 154 5.70 -5.94 19.19
N ALA A 155 7.02 -5.82 18.99
CA ALA A 155 7.74 -6.04 17.75
C ALA A 155 7.44 -5.07 16.57
N MET A 156 6.40 -4.24 16.61
CA MET A 156 6.05 -3.39 15.46
C MET A 156 7.13 -2.37 15.09
N PHE A 157 7.79 -1.79 16.10
CA PHE A 157 8.95 -0.92 15.85
C PHE A 157 10.04 -1.68 15.06
N TYR A 158 10.36 -2.91 15.48
CA TYR A 158 11.33 -3.76 14.80
C TYR A 158 10.89 -4.10 13.37
N VAL A 159 9.61 -4.42 13.13
CA VAL A 159 9.09 -4.69 11.78
C VAL A 159 9.38 -3.52 10.84
N GLY A 160 9.08 -2.29 11.25
CA GLY A 160 9.33 -1.11 10.41
C GLY A 160 10.80 -0.72 10.30
N ALA A 161 11.55 -0.75 11.41
CA ALA A 161 12.97 -0.40 11.44
C ALA A 161 13.86 -1.38 10.66
N SER A 162 13.50 -2.67 10.65
CA SER A 162 14.24 -3.73 9.94
C SER A 162 14.07 -3.72 8.42
N ARG A 163 13.30 -2.76 7.86
CA ARG A 163 13.11 -2.67 6.41
C ARG A 163 14.31 -2.07 5.68
N VAL A 164 15.20 -1.35 6.37
CA VAL A 164 16.41 -0.76 5.78
C VAL A 164 17.65 -1.59 6.10
N ARG A 165 18.65 -1.52 5.23
CA ARG A 165 19.92 -2.25 5.38
C ARG A 165 20.91 -1.56 6.32
N CYS A 166 20.84 -0.24 6.44
CA CYS A 166 21.71 0.59 7.28
C CYS A 166 20.87 1.58 8.09
N SER A 167 21.29 1.87 9.32
CA SER A 167 20.63 2.84 10.20
C SER A 167 20.60 4.25 9.63
N ASP A 168 21.56 4.62 8.77
CA ASP A 168 21.63 5.95 8.15
C ASP A 168 20.43 6.25 7.23
N HIS A 169 19.71 5.21 6.83
CA HIS A 169 18.51 5.28 6.00
C HIS A 169 17.21 5.15 6.80
N LEU A 170 17.30 5.06 8.14
CA LEU A 170 16.15 5.01 9.04
C LEU A 170 15.94 6.37 9.70
N PHE A 171 14.85 7.03 9.35
CA PHE A 171 14.45 8.30 9.92
C PHE A 171 13.24 8.08 10.83
N VAL A 172 13.43 8.14 12.15
CA VAL A 172 12.34 7.91 13.10
C VAL A 172 11.62 9.24 13.41
N LEU A 173 10.33 9.29 13.10
CA LEU A 173 9.46 10.42 13.40
C LEU A 173 8.79 10.21 14.76
N ASN A 174 8.50 11.30 15.49
CA ASN A 174 7.75 11.28 16.76
C ASN A 174 8.35 10.36 17.84
N PHE A 175 9.69 10.34 17.97
CA PHE A 175 10.36 9.39 18.84
C PHE A 175 10.08 9.63 20.33
N ASN A 176 9.37 8.69 20.96
CA ASN A 176 9.37 8.50 22.41
C ASN A 176 9.77 7.05 22.72
N ALA A 177 11.09 6.83 22.86
CA ALA A 177 11.72 5.51 22.91
C ALA A 177 11.18 4.56 23.98
N ALA A 178 10.77 5.11 25.13
CA ALA A 178 10.54 4.31 26.33
C ALA A 178 9.28 3.45 26.26
N ASP A 179 8.25 3.90 25.53
CA ASP A 179 6.94 3.21 25.47
C ASP A 179 6.74 2.43 24.15
N SER A 180 7.53 2.72 23.12
CA SER A 180 7.26 2.26 21.74
C SER A 180 8.05 1.01 21.31
N ILE A 181 9.07 0.59 22.08
CA ILE A 181 9.91 -0.56 21.74
C ILE A 181 9.74 -1.64 22.80
N SER A 182 9.02 -2.71 22.44
CA SER A 182 8.82 -3.88 23.29
C SER A 182 8.85 -5.16 22.47
N ALA A 183 9.21 -6.26 23.12
CA ALA A 183 9.11 -7.61 22.56
C ALA A 183 7.96 -8.35 23.24
N ASP A 184 7.33 -9.27 22.52
CA ASP A 184 6.29 -10.11 23.08
C ASP A 184 6.92 -11.10 24.10
N PRO A 185 6.42 -11.16 25.36
CA PRO A 185 6.99 -12.04 26.38
C PRO A 185 6.95 -13.53 26.02
N TYR A 186 5.88 -14.00 25.38
CA TYR A 186 5.76 -15.40 24.96
C TYR A 186 6.74 -15.72 23.83
N ALA A 187 6.94 -14.79 22.90
CA ALA A 187 7.97 -14.94 21.89
C ALA A 187 9.38 -15.02 22.52
N LEU A 188 9.68 -14.19 23.53
CA LEU A 188 10.96 -14.25 24.24
C LEU A 188 11.17 -15.60 24.93
N GLU A 189 10.15 -16.13 25.60
CA GLU A 189 10.20 -17.45 26.24
C GLU A 189 10.43 -18.57 25.21
N GLU A 190 9.74 -18.52 24.07
CA GLU A 190 9.90 -19.52 23.02
C GLU A 190 11.29 -19.46 22.38
N TYR A 191 11.84 -18.28 22.12
CA TYR A 191 13.22 -18.13 21.63
C TYR A 191 14.25 -18.63 22.66
N LYS A 192 14.01 -18.44 23.96
CA LYS A 192 14.84 -19.04 25.03
C LYS A 192 14.79 -20.56 24.98
N ARG A 193 13.59 -21.16 24.85
CA ARG A 193 13.40 -22.62 24.69
C ARG A 193 14.11 -23.18 23.46
N LEU A 194 13.97 -22.53 22.31
CA LEU A 194 14.57 -22.94 21.04
C LEU A 194 16.10 -22.92 21.10
N ARG A 195 16.73 -21.90 21.70
CA ARG A 195 18.21 -21.89 21.88
C ARG A 195 18.71 -23.04 22.72
N VAL A 196 18.05 -23.33 23.85
CA VAL A 196 18.42 -24.45 24.71
C VAL A 196 18.28 -25.78 23.96
N SER A 197 17.25 -25.94 23.12
CA SER A 197 17.03 -27.16 22.34
C SER A 197 18.16 -27.49 21.34
N ILE A 198 18.96 -26.50 20.94
CA ILE A 198 20.12 -26.65 20.06
C ILE A 198 21.47 -26.51 20.79
N GLY A 199 21.47 -26.63 22.12
CA GLY A 199 22.70 -26.60 22.93
C GLY A 199 23.33 -25.22 23.12
N LEU A 200 22.60 -24.14 22.77
CA LEU A 200 23.05 -22.77 23.00
C LEU A 200 22.53 -22.23 24.34
N PRO A 201 23.26 -21.32 25.01
CA PRO A 201 22.76 -20.65 26.21
C PRO A 201 21.51 -19.81 25.88
N PRO A 202 20.60 -19.58 26.85
CA PRO A 202 19.44 -18.71 26.65
C PRO A 202 19.86 -17.27 26.30
N LEU A 203 18.97 -16.52 25.63
CA LEU A 203 19.26 -15.13 25.26
C LEU A 203 19.41 -14.25 26.52
N PRO A 204 20.41 -13.34 26.56
CA PRO A 204 20.59 -12.38 27.64
C PRO A 204 19.63 -11.19 27.46
N ILE A 205 18.34 -11.43 27.70
CA ILE A 205 17.26 -10.44 27.60
C ILE A 205 16.38 -10.55 28.83
#